data_AF-A0A497CYN8-F1
#
_entry.id   AF-A0A497CYN8-F1
#
_cell.length_a   1.000
_cell.length_b   1.000
_cell.length_c   1.000
_cell.angle_alpha   90.00
_cell.angle_beta   90.00
_cell.angle_gamma   90.00
#
_symmetry.space_group_name_H-M   'P 1'
#
loop_
_entity.id
_entity.type
_entity.pdbx_description
1 polymer ?
#
loop_
_entity_poly.entity_id
_entity_poly.type
_entity_poly.pdbx_seq_one_letter_code
_entity_poly.pdbx_strand_id
1 'polypeptide(L)' 'MSAILNALIRYKQIDKCLRNRFVDCTIQKMQEVCSEALAEFRGVYKLVSERTIRDDIRVMSSEMLGFEAPIFF' A
#
# COMPACT_ATOMS: atom_id res chain seq x y z
N MET A 1 1.92 16.65 -9.87
CA MET A 1 1.31 15.30 -9.88
C MET A 1 0.47 15.14 -8.61
N SER A 2 -0.77 14.65 -8.69
CA SER A 2 -1.68 14.61 -7.54
C SER A 2 -1.23 13.60 -6.48
N ALA A 3 -1.23 14.00 -5.21
CA ALA A 3 -0.92 13.11 -4.09
C ALA A 3 -1.94 11.96 -3.96
N ILE A 4 -3.20 12.23 -4.33
CA ILE A 4 -4.34 11.30 -4.23
C ILE A 4 -4.12 10.08 -5.13
N LEU A 5 -3.70 10.27 -6.38
CA LEU A 5 -3.50 9.16 -7.32
C LEU A 5 -2.45 8.16 -6.83
N ASN A 6 -1.37 8.65 -6.21
CA ASN A 6 -0.33 7.76 -5.69
C ASN A 6 -0.82 6.98 -4.48
N ALA A 7 -1.67 7.60 -3.64
CA ALA A 7 -2.27 6.90 -2.51
C ALA A 7 -3.17 5.77 -3.02
N LEU A 8 -4.02 6.02 -4.02
CA LEU A 8 -4.88 4.99 -4.62
C LEU A 8 -4.09 3.81 -5.21
N ILE A 9 -2.99 4.08 -5.91
CA ILE A 9 -2.11 3.03 -6.44
C ILE A 9 -1.54 2.18 -5.30
N ARG A 10 -1.06 2.81 -4.22
CA ARG A 10 -0.52 2.08 -3.07
C ARG A 10 -1.60 1.27 -2.37
N TYR A 11 -2.78 1.85 -2.12
CA TYR A 11 -3.89 1.16 -1.46
C TYR A 11 -4.30 -0.11 -2.21
N LYS A 12 -4.38 -0.05 -3.55
CA LYS A 12 -4.67 -1.23 -4.38
C LYS A 12 -3.63 -2.35 -4.19
N GLN A 13 -2.35 -2.01 -4.09
CA GLN A 13 -1.30 -3.02 -3.89
C GLN A 13 -1.28 -3.56 -2.45
N ILE A 14 -1.48 -2.69 -1.45
CA ILE A 14 -1.56 -3.07 -0.04
C ILE A 14 -2.73 -4.03 0.15
N ASP A 15 -3.91 -3.69 -0.35
CA ASP A 15 -5.10 -4.53 -0.31
C ASP A 15 -4.89 -5.88 -1.02
N LYS A 16 -4.30 -5.90 -2.22
CA LYS A 16 -3.97 -7.15 -2.92
C LYS A 16 -3.03 -8.04 -2.10
N CYS A 17 -2.05 -7.43 -1.42
CA CYS A 17 -1.09 -8.14 -0.60
C CYS A 17 -1.76 -8.70 0.67
N LEU A 18 -2.58 -7.91 1.37
CA LEU A 18 -3.33 -8.33 2.56
C LEU A 18 -4.37 -9.42 2.28
N ARG A 19 -4.98 -9.44 1.09
CA ARG A 19 -5.92 -10.51 0.70
C ARG A 19 -5.24 -11.83 0.34
N ASN A 20 -3.93 -11.81 0.05
CA ASN A 20 -3.23 -13.01 -0.38
C ASN A 20 -2.85 -13.88 0.82
N ARG A 21 -3.63 -14.95 1.06
CA ARG A 21 -3.39 -15.89 2.17
C ARG A 21 -2.18 -16.81 1.97
N PHE A 22 -1.58 -16.82 0.78
CA PHE A 22 -0.46 -17.71 0.44
C PHE A 22 0.91 -17.03 0.56
N VAL A 23 0.95 -15.72 0.79
CA VAL A 23 2.19 -14.94 0.86
C VAL A 23 2.16 -14.07 2.10
N ASP A 24 3.19 -14.17 2.93
CA ASP A 24 3.34 -13.29 4.09
C ASP A 24 3.49 -11.84 3.61
N CYS A 25 2.47 -11.04 3.91
CA CYS A 25 2.42 -9.65 3.52
C CYS A 25 3.16 -8.79 4.55
N THR A 26 4.50 -8.82 4.49
CA THR A 26 5.35 -8.01 5.37
C THR A 26 5.39 -6.54 4.90
N ILE A 27 5.72 -5.61 5.81
CA ILE A 27 5.89 -4.20 5.47
C ILE A 27 6.93 -4.02 4.35
N GLN A 28 8.04 -4.75 4.40
CA GLN A 28 9.05 -4.74 3.34
C GLN A 28 8.46 -5.16 2.00
N LYS A 29 7.64 -6.22 1.99
CA LYS A 29 7.00 -6.67 0.76
C LYS A 29 6.05 -5.64 0.20
N MET A 30 5.26 -4.99 1.05
CA MET A 30 4.39 -3.87 0.66
C MET A 30 5.19 -2.70 0.08
N GLN A 31 6.35 -2.35 0.66
CA GLN A 31 7.22 -1.31 0.12
C GLN A 31 7.68 -1.63 -1.30
N GLU A 32 8.17 -2.85 -1.55
CA GLU A 32 8.60 -3.29 -2.88
C GLU A 32 7.47 -3.16 -3.91
N VAL A 33 6.34 -3.82 -3.67
CA VAL A 33 5.23 -3.86 -4.65
C VAL A 33 4.62 -2.49 -4.90
N CYS A 34 4.55 -1.63 -3.87
CA CYS A 34 4.09 -0.26 -4.04
C CYS A 34 5.11 0.59 -4.81
N SER A 35 6.41 0.39 -4.57
CA SER A 35 7.48 1.13 -5.27
C SER A 35 7.55 0.76 -6.74
N GLU A 36 7.43 -0.53 -7.05
CA GLU A 36 7.35 -1.04 -8.43
C GLU A 36 6.11 -0.50 -9.14
N ALA A 37 4.92 -0.58 -8.54
CA ALA A 37 3.70 -0.06 -9.16
C ALA A 37 3.74 1.45 -9.40
N LEU A 38 4.33 2.22 -8.48
CA LEU A 38 4.55 3.65 -8.67
C LEU A 38 5.61 3.93 -9.73
N ALA A 39 6.64 3.10 -9.84
CA ALA A 39 7.67 3.22 -10.86
C ALA A 39 7.11 2.96 -12.26
N GLU A 40 6.29 1.93 -12.42
CA GLU A 40 5.58 1.63 -13.68
C GLU A 40 4.68 2.79 -14.10
N PHE A 41 3.96 3.38 -13.14
CA PHE A 41 3.07 4.50 -13.43
C PHE A 41 3.81 5.82 -13.72
N ARG A 42 4.96 6.08 -13.06
CA ARG A 42 5.67 7.36 -13.14
C ARG A 42 6.90 7.35 -14.06
N GLY A 43 7.35 6.17 -14.47
CA GLY A 43 8.62 5.96 -15.18
C GLY A 43 9.88 6.15 -14.32
N VAL A 44 9.73 6.36 -13.00
CA VAL A 44 10.86 6.58 -12.08
C VAL A 44 10.70 5.76 -10.83
N TYR A 45 11.70 4.93 -10.54
CA TYR A 45 11.73 4.16 -9.30
C TYR A 45 12.04 5.04 -8.09
N LYS A 46 11.14 5.01 -7.10
CA LYS A 46 11.36 5.61 -5.80
C LYS A 46 10.82 4.67 -4.73
N LEU A 47 11.69 4.26 -3.81
CA LEU A 47 11.28 3.42 -2.70
C LEU A 47 10.27 4.16 -1.81
N VAL A 48 9.13 3.53 -1.57
CA VAL A 48 8.13 3.98 -0.61
C VAL A 48 8.67 3.70 0.78
N SER A 49 8.65 4.72 1.65
CA SER A 49 9.14 4.55 3.03
C SER A 49 8.20 3.67 3.84
N GLU A 50 8.75 2.94 4.81
CA GLU A 50 7.99 2.14 5.77
C GLU A 50 6.95 2.99 6.49
N ARG A 51 7.32 4.23 6.87
CA ARG A 51 6.39 5.18 7.48
C ARG A 51 5.16 5.42 6.61
N THR A 52 5.36 5.63 5.31
CA THR A 52 4.26 5.82 4.35
C THR A 52 3.34 4.61 4.31
N ILE A 53 3.89 3.39 4.25
CA ILE A 53 3.09 2.16 4.26
C ILE A 53 2.29 2.04 5.57
N ARG A 54 2.91 2.30 6.73
CA ARG A 54 2.21 2.26 8.02
C ARG A 54 1.11 3.31 8.13
N ASP A 55 1.35 4.51 7.61
CA ASP A 55 0.34 5.58 7.60
C ASP A 55 -0.81 5.24 6.62
N ASP A 56 -0.51 4.69 5.44
CA ASP A 56 -1.52 4.21 4.49
C ASP A 56 -2.38 3.10 5.10
N ILE A 57 -1.75 2.14 5.79
CA ILE A 57 -2.45 1.08 6.51
C ILE A 57 -3.39 1.67 7.57
N ARG A 58 -2.92 2.62 8.39
CA ARG A 58 -3.76 3.30 9.39
C ARG A 58 -4.95 3.99 8.76
N VAL A 59 -4.75 4.65 7.62
CA VAL A 59 -5.82 5.32 6.87
C VAL A 59 -6.81 4.28 6.33
N MET A 60 -6.32 3.18 5.75
CA MET A 60 -7.17 2.09 5.24
C MET A 60 -7.95 1.39 6.35
N SER A 61 -7.39 1.25 7.56
CA SER A 61 -8.05 0.67 8.73
C SER A 61 -8.95 1.65 9.49
N SER A 62 -8.83 2.95 9.23
CA SER A 62 -9.73 3.93 9.84
C SER A 62 -11.08 3.90 9.12
N GLU A 63 -12.17 4.03 9.86
CA GLU A 63 -13.55 4.11 9.33
C GLU A 63 -13.76 5.26 8.33
N MET A 64 -12.76 6.10 8.11
CA MET A 64 -12.77 7.26 7.22
C MET A 64 -12.97 6.91 5.73
N LEU A 65 -12.74 5.66 5.30
CA LEU A 65 -12.89 5.23 3.90
C LEU A 65 -13.75 3.96 3.69
N GLY A 66 -14.38 3.42 4.74
CA GLY A 66 -15.23 2.21 4.63
C GLY A 66 -14.48 0.91 4.29
N PHE A 67 -13.15 0.87 4.47
CA PHE A 67 -12.37 -0.36 4.35
C PHE A 67 -12.32 -1.08 5.71
N GLU A 68 -13.21 -2.03 5.94
CA GLU A 68 -13.02 -3.03 6.99
C GLU A 68 -11.98 -4.06 6.54
N ALA A 69 -10.71 -3.67 6.52
CA ALA A 69 -9.63 -4.64 6.40
C ALA A 69 -9.24 -5.06 7.84
N PRO A 70 -9.66 -6.25 8.32
CA PRO A 70 -9.19 -6.75 9.61
C PRO A 70 -7.71 -7.09 9.46
N ILE A 71 -6.86 -6.21 9.98
CA ILE A 71 -5.42 -6.45 10.00
C ILE A 71 -5.14 -7.32 11.23
N PHE A 72 -5.13 -8.63 11.01
CA PHE A 72 -4.56 -9.55 11.97
C PHE A 72 -3.03 -9.45 11.86
N PHE A 73 -2.39 -8.98 12.94
CA PHE A 73 -0.96 -9.13 13.17
C PHE A 73 -0.63 -10.57 13.55
#